data_AF-A0A2E7EH93-F1
#
_entry.id   AF-A0A2E7EH93-F1
#
_cell.length_a   1.000
_cell.length_b   1.000
_cell.length_c   1.000
_cell.angle_alpha   90.00
_cell.angle_beta   90.00
_cell.angle_gamma   90.00
#
_symmetry.space_group_name_H-M   'P 1'
#
loop_
_entity.id
_entity.type
_entity.pdbx_description
1 polymer ?
#
loop_
_entity_poly.entity_id
_entity_poly.type
_entity_poly.pdbx_seq_one_letter_code
_entity_poly.pdbx_strand_id
1 'polypeptide(L)'
;MEFYFNKVSYRDITMTRFVLIFLLLACFWSGSLRAEERHPNIVWISVEDMSPDLGCYGDRFASTPHLDRLASQSLRYTNAFA
;
A
#
# COMPACT_ATOMS: atom_id res chain seq x y z
N MET A 1 52.15 -25.75 -28.53
CA MET A 1 51.35 -24.52 -28.70
C MET A 1 49.92 -24.74 -28.19
N GLU A 2 49.73 -25.43 -27.05
CA GLU A 2 48.41 -25.90 -26.59
C GLU A 2 48.05 -25.51 -25.14
N PHE A 3 48.96 -24.88 -24.38
CA PHE A 3 48.75 -24.66 -22.95
C PHE A 3 48.17 -23.29 -22.56
N TYR A 4 47.92 -22.38 -23.51
CA TYR A 4 47.48 -21.01 -23.22
C TYR A 4 45.96 -20.77 -23.32
N PHE A 5 45.19 -21.68 -23.92
CA PHE A 5 43.73 -21.48 -24.09
C PHE A 5 42.86 -21.91 -22.89
N ASN A 6 43.41 -22.61 -21.89
CA ASN A 6 42.61 -23.21 -20.81
C ASN A 6 42.52 -22.36 -19.52
N LYS A 7 43.15 -21.18 -19.45
CA LYS A 7 43.07 -20.28 -18.27
C LYS A 7 41.97 -19.23 -18.35
N VAL A 8 41.40 -18.98 -19.53
CA VAL A 8 40.31 -18.00 -19.78
C VAL A 8 38.91 -18.60 -19.56
N SER A 9 38.80 -19.82 -19.03
CA SER A 9 37.50 -20.48 -18.85
C SER A 9 37.16 -20.73 -17.38
N TYR A 10 38.11 -21.21 -16.57
CA TYR A 10 37.77 -21.61 -15.19
C TYR A 10 37.53 -20.45 -14.22
N ARG A 11 38.30 -19.35 -14.27
CA ARG A 11 38.12 -18.21 -13.34
C ARG A 11 36.83 -17.44 -13.60
N ASP A 12 36.43 -17.29 -14.85
CA ASP A 12 35.20 -16.57 -15.25
C ASP A 12 33.94 -17.38 -14.94
N ILE A 13 34.00 -18.72 -15.10
CA ILE A 13 32.91 -19.63 -14.70
C ILE A 13 32.74 -19.64 -13.17
N THR A 14 33.84 -19.65 -12.40
CA THR A 14 33.78 -19.58 -10.94
C THR A 14 33.21 -18.25 -10.46
N MET A 15 33.63 -17.10 -11.00
CA MET A 15 33.06 -15.79 -10.65
C MET A 15 31.58 -15.67 -11.02
N THR A 16 31.18 -16.14 -12.20
CA THR A 16 29.77 -16.10 -12.63
C THR A 16 28.89 -16.92 -11.70
N ARG A 17 29.34 -18.10 -11.27
CA ARG A 17 28.62 -18.93 -10.29
C ARG A 17 28.50 -18.27 -8.92
N PHE A 18 29.54 -17.59 -8.43
CA PHE A 18 29.48 -16.85 -7.17
C PHE A 18 28.48 -15.69 -7.24
N VAL A 19 28.44 -14.96 -8.35
CA VAL A 19 27.45 -13.88 -8.57
C VAL A 19 26.04 -14.45 -8.61
N LEU A 20 25.81 -15.56 -9.31
CA LEU A 20 24.51 -16.22 -9.37
C LEU A 20 24.05 -16.73 -7.99
N ILE A 21 24.96 -17.33 -7.22
CA ILE A 21 24.66 -17.78 -5.84
C ILE A 21 24.33 -16.59 -4.94
N PHE A 22 25.09 -15.50 -5.04
CA PHE A 22 24.82 -14.28 -4.28
C PHE A 22 23.45 -13.68 -4.63
N LEU A 23 23.10 -13.62 -5.92
CA LEU A 23 21.78 -13.16 -6.37
C LEU A 23 20.65 -14.07 -5.89
N LEU A 24 20.84 -15.39 -5.93
CA LEU A 24 19.86 -16.35 -5.41
C LEU A 24 19.67 -16.21 -3.90
N LEU A 25 20.75 -16.01 -3.13
CA LEU A 25 20.70 -15.78 -1.70
C LEU A 25 20.03 -14.44 -1.35
N ALA A 26 20.30 -13.38 -2.11
CA ALA A 26 19.65 -12.07 -1.95
C ALA A 26 18.14 -12.14 -2.24
N CYS A 27 17.73 -12.88 -3.27
CA CYS A 27 16.32 -13.15 -3.55
C CYS A 27 15.65 -13.95 -2.43
N PHE A 28 16.35 -14.93 -1.85
CA PHE A 28 15.82 -15.72 -0.73
C PHE A 28 15.66 -14.87 0.55
N TRP A 29 16.58 -13.93 0.79
CA TRP A 29 16.52 -13.01 1.93
C TRP A 29 15.34 -12.02 1.85
N SER A 30 14.87 -11.70 0.64
CA SER A 30 13.81 -10.72 0.43
C SER A 30 12.40 -11.21 0.81
N GLY A 31 12.23 -12.52 1.08
CA GLY A 31 10.94 -13.15 1.34
C GLY A 31 10.29 -12.88 2.70
N SER A 32 10.92 -12.10 3.60
CA SER A 32 10.45 -11.92 4.98
C SER A 32 9.78 -10.57 5.29
N LEU A 33 9.59 -9.70 4.30
CA LEU A 33 8.80 -8.48 4.50
C LEU A 33 7.30 -8.80 4.40
N ARG A 34 6.75 -9.37 5.47
CA ARG A 34 5.30 -9.42 5.66
C ARG A 34 4.82 -8.03 6.06
N ALA A 35 4.06 -7.38 5.19
CA ALA A 35 3.29 -6.21 5.59
C ALA A 35 2.37 -6.63 6.74
N GLU A 36 2.37 -5.87 7.84
CA GLU A 36 1.44 -6.09 8.94
C GLU A 36 0.02 -5.90 8.38
N GLU A 37 -0.76 -6.99 8.31
CA GLU A 37 -2.17 -6.96 7.89
C GLU A 37 -2.98 -6.25 8.97
N ARG A 38 -2.91 -4.91 8.96
CA ARG A 38 -3.71 -4.07 9.83
C ARG A 38 -5.13 -4.03 9.29
N HIS A 39 -6.00 -4.83 9.89
CA HIS A 39 -7.43 -4.73 9.65
C HIS A 39 -7.95 -3.44 10.30
N PRO A 40 -8.53 -2.50 9.53
CA PRO A 40 -9.10 -1.30 10.12
C PRO A 40 -10.33 -1.68 10.95
N ASN A 41 -10.54 -0.96 12.05
CA ASN A 41 -11.83 -1.00 12.75
C ASN A 41 -12.87 -0.27 11.88
N ILE A 42 -14.05 -0.87 11.72
CA ILE A 42 -15.15 -0.28 10.97
C ILE A 42 -16.20 0.20 11.98
N VAL A 43 -16.53 1.50 11.93
CA VAL A 43 -17.63 2.09 12.70
C VAL A 43 -18.73 2.48 11.71
N TRP A 44 -19.89 1.85 11.81
CA TRP A 44 -21.06 2.16 11.00
C TRP A 44 -22.03 3.03 11.79
N ILE A 45 -22.25 4.27 11.34
CA ILE A 45 -23.17 5.21 11.97
C ILE A 45 -24.35 5.40 11.02
N SER A 46 -25.55 5.03 11.48
CA SER A 46 -26.80 5.24 10.76
C SER A 46 -27.64 6.26 11.52
N VAL A 47 -28.40 7.07 10.79
CA VAL A 47 -29.34 8.05 11.34
C VAL A 47 -30.68 7.84 10.66
N GLU A 48 -31.75 7.86 11.45
CA GLU A 48 -33.12 7.73 10.96
C GLU A 48 -33.63 9.09 10.46
N ASP A 49 -34.43 9.06 9.39
CA ASP A 49 -35.19 10.21 8.87
C ASP A 49 -34.36 11.50 8.65
N MET A 50 -33.11 11.38 8.21
CA MET A 50 -32.21 12.51 8.00
C MET A 50 -32.08 12.89 6.53
N SER A 51 -32.48 14.12 6.21
CA SER A 51 -32.14 14.83 4.96
C SER A 51 -30.69 15.33 4.98
N PRO A 52 -30.08 15.70 3.83
CA PRO A 52 -28.74 16.31 3.78
C PRO A 52 -28.71 17.77 4.28
N ASP A 53 -29.51 18.10 5.29
CA ASP A 53 -29.62 19.42 5.91
C ASP A 53 -28.52 19.59 6.99
N LEU A 54 -27.27 19.54 6.54
CA LEU A 54 -26.08 19.65 7.40
C LEU A 54 -25.19 20.80 6.92
N GLY A 55 -24.41 21.38 7.84
CA GLY A 55 -23.47 22.46 7.53
C GLY A 55 -22.50 22.07 6.41
N CYS A 56 -21.99 20.83 6.43
CA CYS A 56 -21.11 20.32 5.40
C CYS A 56 -21.77 20.19 4.02
N TYR A 57 -23.10 20.05 3.93
CA TYR A 57 -23.83 20.06 2.67
C TYR A 57 -24.28 21.47 2.24
N GLY A 58 -23.93 22.51 3.01
CA GLY A 58 -24.17 23.91 2.67
C GLY A 58 -25.39 24.53 3.36
N ASP A 59 -26.02 23.82 4.30
CA ASP A 59 -27.06 24.42 5.13
C ASP A 59 -26.44 25.48 6.07
N ARG A 60 -27.00 26.70 6.02
CA ARG A 60 -26.53 27.85 6.83
C ARG A 60 -27.14 27.89 8.23
N PHE A 61 -28.18 27.11 8.49
CA PHE A 61 -28.89 27.07 9.78
C PHE A 61 -28.51 25.83 10.61
N ALA A 62 -28.07 24.75 9.97
CA ALA A 62 -27.62 23.55 10.67
C ALA A 62 -26.30 23.80 11.42
N SER A 63 -26.29 23.52 12.72
CA SER A 63 -25.09 23.52 13.55
C SER A 63 -24.60 22.09 13.79
N THR A 64 -23.71 21.61 12.91
CA THR A 64 -23.25 20.21 12.90
C THR A 64 -21.73 20.08 13.00
N PRO A 65 -21.06 20.73 13.96
CA PRO A 65 -19.60 20.91 13.95
C PRO A 65 -18.80 19.60 13.96
N HIS A 66 -19.34 18.53 14.56
CA HIS A 66 -18.69 17.22 14.57
C HIS A 66 -18.81 16.48 13.23
N LEU A 67 -19.96 16.56 12.56
CA LEU A 67 -20.15 16.00 11.23
C LEU A 67 -19.41 16.81 10.17
N ASP A 68 -19.33 18.14 10.34
CA ASP A 68 -18.58 19.01 9.44
C ASP A 68 -17.09 18.71 9.49
N ARG A 69 -16.54 18.53 10.71
CA ARG A 69 -15.16 18.08 10.90
C ARG A 69 -14.93 16.67 10.39
N LEU A 70 -15.91 15.77 10.49
CA LEU A 70 -15.82 14.43 9.91
C LEU A 70 -15.77 14.51 8.37
N ALA A 71 -16.62 15.33 7.77
CA ALA A 71 -16.64 15.53 6.32
C ALA A 71 -15.35 16.16 5.79
N SER A 72 -14.69 17.07 6.54
CA SER A 72 -13.43 17.70 6.11
C SER A 72 -12.23 16.76 6.07
N GLN A 73 -12.30 15.63 6.78
CA GLN A 73 -11.23 14.61 6.84
C GLN A 73 -11.60 13.31 6.10
N SER A 74 -12.76 13.29 5.43
CA SER A 74 -13.34 12.10 4.82
C SER A 74 -13.69 12.34 3.35
N LEU A 75 -13.98 11.26 2.63
CA LEU A 75 -14.68 11.36 1.36
C LEU A 75 -16.17 11.61 1.61
N ARG A 76 -16.73 12.68 1.06
CA ARG A 76 -18.15 13.00 1.14
C ARG A 76 -18.85 12.75 -0.20
N TYR A 77 -19.92 11.98 -0.17
CA TYR A 77 -20.78 11.75 -1.34
C TYR A 77 -21.89 12.80 -1.39
N THR A 78 -21.92 13.65 -2.42
CA THR A 78 -22.94 14.70 -2.56
C THR A 78 -24.19 14.26 -3.30
N ASN A 79 -24.20 13.05 -3.86
CA ASN A 79 -25.29 12.48 -4.66
C ASN A 79 -25.55 11.03 -4.21
N ALA A 80 -25.96 10.85 -2.96
CA ALA A 80 -26.33 9.55 -2.39
C ALA A 80 -27.86 9.45 -2.29
N PHE A 81 -28.42 8.32 -2.71
CA PHE A 81 -29.86 8.04 -2.74
C PHE A 81 -30.15 6.68 -2.11
N ALA A 82 -31.38 6.48 -1.61
CA ALA A 82 -31.86 5.22 -1.05
C ALA A 82 -32.36 4.26 -2.15
#